data_AF-A0A0C2I9Z9-F1
#
_entry.id   AF-A0A0C2I9Z9-F1
#
_cell.length_a   1.000
_cell.length_b   1.000
_cell.length_c   1.000
_cell.angle_alpha   90.00
_cell.angle_beta   90.00
_cell.angle_gamma   90.00
#
_symmetry.space_group_name_H-M   'P 1'
#
loop_
_entity.id
_entity.type
_entity.pdbx_description
1 polymer ?
#
loop_
_entity_poly.entity_id
_entity_poly.type
_entity_poly.pdbx_seq_one_letter_code
_entity_poly.pdbx_strand_id
1 'polypeptide(L)'
;MLTVLTVAGSAYLLWLGINMLRQPAVPEAGQAQDSDSWSRWALKGACVSGLNPKVFLLFLALLPQFTDPLAAWSIPAQIIALGLLHALSCGLVYLLVGFSAQAVLQTRPSAAKIVSRCSGAIMIVIAMGLLAEQVFA
;
A
#
# COMPACT_ATOMS: atom_id res chain seq x y z
N MET A 1 -0.01 -19.44 14.09
CA MET A 1 0.01 -18.93 12.69
C MET A 1 0.28 -17.43 12.61
N LEU A 2 -0.47 -16.59 13.34
CA LEU A 2 -0.28 -15.13 13.31
C LEU A 2 1.13 -14.69 13.73
N THR A 3 1.70 -15.27 14.80
CA THR A 3 3.07 -14.97 15.25
C THR A 3 4.12 -15.23 14.17
N VAL A 4 4.03 -16.37 13.47
CA VAL A 4 4.96 -16.72 12.38
C VAL A 4 4.83 -15.71 11.24
N LEU A 5 3.61 -15.32 10.88
CA LEU A 5 3.35 -14.33 9.85
C LEU A 5 3.87 -12.94 10.24
N THR A 6 3.70 -12.54 11.50
CA THR A 6 4.20 -11.26 12.02
C THR A 6 5.72 -11.23 12.08
N VAL A 7 6.36 -12.30 12.56
CA VAL A 7 7.83 -12.39 12.62
C VAL A 7 8.42 -12.39 11.21
N ALA A 8 7.88 -13.18 10.28
CA ALA A 8 8.31 -13.20 8.89
C ALA A 8 8.12 -11.83 8.21
N GLY A 9 6.97 -11.18 8.41
CA GLY A 9 6.70 -9.85 7.90
C GLY A 9 7.64 -8.79 8.48
N SER A 10 7.95 -8.86 9.77
CA SER A 10 8.87 -7.93 10.45
C SER A 10 10.31 -8.11 9.97
N ALA A 11 10.77 -9.36 9.80
CA ALA A 11 12.08 -9.64 9.22
C ALA A 11 12.19 -9.11 7.78
N TYR A 12 11.13 -9.26 6.98
CA TYR A 12 11.06 -8.70 5.63
C TYR A 12 11.11 -7.16 5.63
N LEU A 13 10.36 -6.50 6.53
CA LEU A 13 10.39 -5.05 6.68
C LEU A 13 11.77 -4.53 7.13
N LEU A 14 12.44 -5.22 8.06
CA LEU A 14 13.81 -4.91 8.46
C LEU A 14 14.76 -5.00 7.27
N TRP A 15 14.71 -6.11 6.53
CA TRP A 15 15.55 -6.32 5.36
C TRP A 15 15.34 -5.21 4.31
N LEU A 16 14.07 -4.88 4.00
CA LEU A 16 13.72 -3.87 3.02
C LEU A 16 14.11 -2.44 3.49
N GLY A 17 13.91 -2.12 4.77
CA GLY A 17 14.31 -0.85 5.35
C GLY A 17 15.83 -0.66 5.37
N ILE A 18 16.60 -1.69 5.75
CA ILE A 18 18.07 -1.67 5.70
C ILE A 18 18.54 -1.50 4.26
N ASN A 19 17.91 -2.17 3.29
CA ASN A 19 18.26 -2.03 1.89
C ASN A 19 18.02 -0.59 1.39
N MET A 20 16.90 0.04 1.75
CA MET A 20 16.63 1.46 1.43
C MET A 20 17.61 2.44 2.08
N LEU A 21 18.14 2.13 3.27
CA LEU A 21 19.17 2.95 3.89
C LEU A 21 20.54 2.79 3.21
N ARG A 22 20.88 1.56 2.79
CA ARG A 22 22.15 1.23 2.12
C ARG A 22 22.20 1.69 0.67
N GLN A 23 21.09 1.55 -0.05
CA GLN A 23 20.94 1.93 -1.45
C GLN A 23 19.70 2.84 -1.56
N PRO A 24 19.84 4.13 -1.19
CA PRO A 24 18.73 5.07 -1.32
C PRO A 24 18.29 5.14 -2.77
N ALA A 25 16.98 5.15 -3.02
CA ALA A 25 16.44 5.28 -4.36
C ALA A 25 16.92 6.60 -4.97
N VAL A 26 17.90 6.54 -5.86
CA VAL A 26 18.30 7.64 -6.72
C VAL A 26 17.55 7.46 -8.03
N PRO A 27 16.98 8.52 -8.63
CA PRO A 27 16.44 8.43 -9.97
C PRO A 27 17.59 8.08 -10.94
N GLU A 28 17.77 6.81 -11.26
CA GLU A 28 18.63 6.40 -12.37
C GLU A 28 17.86 6.66 -13.66
N ALA A 29 18.32 7.64 -14.43
CA ALA A 29 17.84 7.88 -15.77
C ALA A 29 18.24 6.69 -16.66
N GLY A 30 17.33 5.74 -16.89
CA GLY A 30 17.55 4.70 -17.90
C GLY A 30 16.89 3.34 -17.67
N GLN A 31 16.38 3.04 -16.47
CA GLN A 31 15.64 1.79 -16.27
C GLN A 31 14.19 1.98 -16.70
N ALA A 32 13.92 1.83 -18.00
CA ALA A 32 12.57 1.53 -18.48
C ALA A 32 12.14 0.23 -17.80
N GLN A 33 11.26 0.35 -16.82
CA GLN A 33 10.67 -0.81 -16.17
C GLN A 33 9.88 -1.57 -17.24
N ASP A 34 10.28 -2.80 -17.55
CA ASP A 34 9.70 -3.61 -18.61
C ASP A 34 8.17 -3.52 -18.59
N SER A 35 7.59 -3.11 -19.72
CA SER A 35 6.14 -2.95 -19.91
C SER A 35 5.34 -4.23 -19.62
N ASP A 36 6.00 -5.40 -19.68
CA ASP A 36 5.46 -6.71 -19.29
C ASP A 36 5.16 -6.85 -17.78
N SER A 37 5.58 -5.89 -16.96
CA SER A 37 5.43 -5.94 -15.51
C SER A 37 4.05 -5.49 -15.01
N TRP A 38 3.31 -4.67 -15.76
CA TRP A 38 2.09 -4.02 -15.24
C TRP A 38 1.02 -5.03 -14.78
N SER A 39 0.77 -6.07 -15.58
CA SER A 39 -0.19 -7.14 -15.23
C SER A 39 0.25 -7.93 -14.00
N ARG A 40 1.55 -8.19 -13.85
CA ARG A 40 2.13 -8.87 -12.68
C ARG A 40 2.00 -8.02 -11.41
N TRP A 41 2.24 -6.71 -11.52
CA TRP A 41 2.06 -5.78 -10.39
C TRP A 41 0.59 -5.63 -10.01
N ALA A 42 -0.30 -5.52 -10.99
CA ALA A 42 -1.75 -5.47 -10.76
C ALA A 42 -2.23 -6.76 -10.07
N LEU A 43 -1.82 -7.94 -10.56
CA LEU A 43 -2.18 -9.22 -9.94
C LEU A 43 -1.59 -9.36 -8.54
N LYS A 44 -0.32 -8.97 -8.34
CA LYS A 44 0.30 -8.97 -7.01
C LYS A 44 -0.45 -8.06 -6.04
N GLY A 45 -0.81 -6.85 -6.48
CA GLY A 45 -1.60 -5.90 -5.69
C GLY A 45 -3.00 -6.43 -5.37
N ALA A 46 -3.67 -7.03 -6.35
CA ALA A 46 -4.98 -7.66 -6.18
C ALA A 46 -4.92 -8.84 -5.20
N CYS A 47 -3.91 -9.70 -5.32
CA CYS A 47 -3.71 -10.81 -4.39
C CYS A 47 -3.42 -10.30 -2.98
N VAL A 48 -2.47 -9.38 -2.81
CA VAL A 48 -2.12 -8.81 -1.48
C VAL A 48 -3.33 -8.14 -0.83
N SER A 49 -4.11 -7.38 -1.60
CA SER A 49 -5.30 -6.68 -1.08
C SER A 49 -6.46 -7.65 -0.81
N GLY A 50 -6.68 -8.63 -1.69
CA GLY A 50 -7.73 -9.65 -1.54
C GLY A 50 -7.45 -10.61 -0.38
N LEU A 51 -6.19 -10.89 -0.09
CA LEU A 51 -5.75 -11.64 1.08
C LEU A 51 -5.87 -10.86 2.41
N ASN A 52 -6.34 -9.60 2.37
CA ASN A 52 -6.60 -8.81 3.57
C ASN A 52 -8.11 -8.83 3.92
N PRO A 53 -8.58 -9.87 4.65
CA PRO A 53 -9.99 -9.99 5.00
C PRO A 53 -10.45 -8.87 5.94
N LYS A 54 -9.52 -8.23 6.67
CA LYS A 54 -9.85 -7.24 7.69
C LYS A 54 -10.44 -5.97 7.07
N VAL A 55 -9.85 -5.51 5.96
CA VAL A 55 -10.35 -4.36 5.20
C VAL A 55 -11.68 -4.69 4.53
N PHE A 56 -11.81 -5.90 3.96
CA PHE A 56 -13.06 -6.35 3.36
C PHE A 56 -14.23 -6.37 4.35
N LEU A 57 -14.00 -6.92 5.55
CA LEU A 57 -15.00 -6.96 6.62
C LEU A 57 -15.40 -5.55 7.10
N LEU A 58 -14.45 -4.62 7.18
CA LEU A 58 -14.73 -3.22 7.51
C LEU A 58 -15.68 -2.59 6.48
N PHE A 59 -15.40 -2.77 5.18
CA PHE A 59 -16.28 -2.26 4.13
C PHE A 59 -17.65 -2.93 4.15
N LEU A 60 -17.72 -4.24 4.36
CA LEU A 60 -18.99 -4.96 4.48
C LEU A 60 -19.82 -4.51 5.68
N ALA A 61 -19.19 -4.06 6.77
CA ALA A 61 -19.87 -3.56 7.95
C ALA A 61 -20.31 -2.09 7.82
N LEU A 62 -19.57 -1.26 7.09
CA LEU A 62 -19.83 0.17 6.92
C LEU A 62 -20.72 0.48 5.72
N LEU A 63 -20.49 -0.15 4.56
CA LEU A 63 -21.19 0.18 3.31
C LEU A 63 -22.72 0.00 3.40
N PRO A 64 -23.28 -1.04 4.06
CA PRO A 64 -24.73 -1.18 4.20
C PRO A 64 -25.39 -0.04 5.00
N GLN A 65 -24.64 0.74 5.77
CA GLN A 65 -25.18 1.89 6.50
C GLN A 65 -25.44 3.09 5.59
N PHE A 66 -24.83 3.09 4.40
CA PHE A 66 -24.99 4.13 3.38
C PHE A 66 -25.92 3.70 2.24
N THR A 67 -26.60 2.56 2.36
CA THR A 67 -27.56 2.09 1.37
C THR A 67 -28.99 2.38 1.79
N ASP A 68 -29.84 2.63 0.79
CA ASP A 68 -31.26 2.89 0.99
C ASP A 68 -32.10 1.73 0.41
N PRO A 69 -32.82 0.97 1.25
CA PRO A 69 -33.71 -0.11 0.80
C PRO A 69 -34.88 0.36 -0.07
N LEU A 70 -35.25 1.63 0.00
CA LEU A 70 -36.37 2.21 -0.75
C LEU A 70 -35.93 2.80 -2.11
N ALA A 71 -34.63 2.85 -2.38
CA ALA A 71 -34.12 3.33 -3.65
C ALA A 71 -34.41 2.35 -4.80
N ALA A 72 -34.40 2.86 -6.03
CA ALA A 72 -34.64 2.08 -7.24
C ALA A 72 -33.58 0.99 -7.51
N TRP A 73 -32.41 1.08 -6.85
CA TRP A 73 -31.30 0.14 -7.02
C TRP A 73 -31.27 -0.87 -5.87
N SER A 74 -30.99 -2.12 -6.17
CA SER A 74 -30.83 -3.16 -5.15
C SER A 74 -29.65 -2.87 -4.21
N ILE A 75 -29.75 -3.29 -2.94
CA ILE A 75 -28.68 -3.10 -1.94
C ILE A 75 -27.30 -3.61 -2.44
N PRO A 76 -27.17 -4.80 -3.07
CA PRO A 76 -25.89 -5.24 -3.62
C PRO A 76 -25.34 -4.30 -4.69
N ALA A 77 -26.20 -3.74 -5.56
CA ALA A 77 -25.77 -2.80 -6.60
C ALA A 77 -25.27 -1.48 -6.00
N GLN A 78 -25.91 -0.98 -4.94
CA GLN A 78 -25.45 0.20 -4.21
C GLN A 78 -24.10 -0.04 -3.52
N ILE A 79 -23.91 -1.20 -2.89
CA ILE A 79 -22.62 -1.58 -2.25
C ILE A 79 -21.50 -1.64 -3.31
N ILE A 80 -21.75 -2.27 -4.46
CA ILE A 80 -20.78 -2.33 -5.56
C ILE A 80 -20.45 -0.92 -6.07
N ALA A 81 -21.46 -0.07 -6.26
CA ALA A 81 -21.25 1.31 -6.71
C ALA A 81 -20.42 2.14 -5.73
N LEU A 82 -20.72 2.06 -4.43
CA LEU A 82 -19.94 2.73 -3.38
C LEU A 82 -18.50 2.21 -3.32
N GLY A 83 -18.30 0.90 -3.43
CA GLY A 83 -16.99 0.28 -3.50
C GLY A 83 -16.17 0.76 -4.70
N LEU A 84 -16.78 0.83 -5.89
CA LEU A 84 -16.16 1.34 -7.10
C LEU A 84 -15.82 2.83 -6.98
N LEU A 85 -16.74 3.64 -6.42
CA LEU A 85 -16.50 5.06 -6.21
C LEU A 85 -15.32 5.30 -5.24
N HIS A 86 -15.25 4.51 -4.17
CA HIS A 86 -14.12 4.54 -3.25
C HIS A 86 -12.81 4.15 -3.95
N ALA A 87 -12.82 3.05 -4.71
CA ALA A 87 -11.64 2.58 -5.46
C ALA A 87 -11.15 3.63 -6.47
N LEU A 88 -12.06 4.26 -7.20
CA LEU A 88 -11.75 5.34 -8.15
C LEU A 88 -11.17 6.57 -7.42
N SER A 89 -11.74 6.95 -6.28
CA SER A 89 -11.26 8.08 -5.49
C SER A 89 -9.84 7.83 -4.98
N CYS A 90 -9.58 6.65 -4.41
CA CYS A 90 -8.25 6.23 -3.98
C CYS A 90 -7.27 6.17 -5.15
N GLY A 91 -7.68 5.58 -6.28
CA GLY A 91 -6.88 5.51 -7.49
C GLY A 91 -6.48 6.89 -8.00
N LEU A 92 -7.42 7.82 -8.09
CA LEU A 92 -7.16 9.20 -8.53
C LEU A 92 -6.16 9.89 -7.61
N VAL A 93 -6.38 9.84 -6.29
CA VAL A 93 -5.48 10.47 -5.31
C VAL A 93 -4.09 9.85 -5.38
N TYR A 94 -3.97 8.52 -5.44
CA TYR A 94 -2.68 7.85 -5.52
C TYR A 94 -1.93 8.12 -6.82
N LEU A 95 -2.64 8.18 -7.96
CA LEU A 95 -2.02 8.55 -9.23
C LEU A 95 -1.53 10.00 -9.19
N LEU A 96 -2.33 10.94 -8.70
CA LEU A 96 -1.94 12.34 -8.57
C LEU A 96 -0.72 12.50 -7.67
N VAL A 97 -0.71 11.87 -6.49
CA VAL A 97 0.42 11.90 -5.57
C VAL A 97 1.64 11.21 -6.17
N GLY A 98 1.47 10.08 -6.86
CA GLY A 98 2.55 9.35 -7.51
C GLY A 98 3.22 10.15 -8.62
N PHE A 99 2.44 10.71 -9.56
CA PHE A 99 2.98 11.52 -10.65
C PHE A 99 3.61 12.83 -10.15
N SER A 100 3.00 13.50 -9.18
CA SER A 100 3.56 14.72 -8.60
C SER A 100 4.84 14.45 -7.81
N ALA A 101 4.87 13.40 -6.98
CA ALA A 101 6.08 12.97 -6.29
C ALA A 101 7.18 12.62 -7.29
N GLN A 102 6.86 11.89 -8.38
CA GLN A 102 7.83 11.55 -9.40
C GLN A 102 8.40 12.78 -10.10
N ALA A 103 7.56 13.74 -10.50
CA ALA A 103 8.00 14.98 -11.13
C ALA A 103 8.94 15.80 -10.23
N VAL A 104 8.64 15.87 -8.92
CA VAL A 104 9.45 16.60 -7.94
C VAL A 104 10.75 15.86 -7.59
N LEU A 105 10.69 14.55 -7.39
CA LEU A 105 11.84 13.75 -6.94
C LEU A 105 12.83 13.46 -8.06
N GLN A 106 12.38 13.40 -9.32
CA GLN A 106 13.27 13.29 -10.48
C GLN A 106 14.15 14.53 -10.66
N THR A 107 13.64 15.72 -10.33
CA THR A 107 14.40 16.98 -10.47
C THR A 107 15.25 17.28 -9.23
N ARG A 108 15.03 16.59 -8.10
CA ARG A 108 15.72 16.83 -6.83
C ARG A 108 16.28 15.54 -6.21
N PRO A 109 17.48 15.11 -6.63
CA PRO A 109 18.08 13.85 -6.16
C PRO A 109 18.39 13.85 -4.64
N SER A 110 18.61 15.01 -4.03
CA SER A 110 18.76 15.12 -2.57
C SER A 110 17.45 14.82 -1.83
N ALA A 111 16.31 15.32 -2.33
CA ALA A 111 14.99 15.05 -1.77
C ALA A 111 14.62 13.57 -1.90
N ALA A 112 14.89 12.94 -3.05
CA ALA A 112 14.69 11.51 -3.26
C ALA A 112 15.46 10.65 -2.24
N LYS A 113 16.72 11.00 -1.97
CA LYS A 113 17.53 10.32 -0.94
C LYS A 113 16.96 10.50 0.47
N ILE A 114 16.49 11.70 0.82
CA ILE A 114 15.90 11.96 2.15
C ILE A 114 14.61 11.16 2.32
N VAL A 115 13.70 11.22 1.35
CA VAL A 115 12.44 10.46 1.38
C VAL A 115 12.72 8.96 1.48
N SER A 116 13.66 8.44 0.68
CA SER A 116 14.05 7.03 0.73
C SER A 116 14.63 6.63 2.10
N ARG A 117 15.47 7.48 2.70
CA ARG A 117 16.02 7.21 4.04
C ARG A 117 14.98 7.29 5.14
N CYS A 118 14.11 8.29 5.12
CA CYS A 118 13.01 8.43 6.07
C CYS A 118 12.08 7.23 6.00
N SER A 119 11.67 6.81 4.80
CA SER A 119 10.84 5.63 4.60
C SER A 119 11.53 4.35 5.11
N GLY A 120 12.82 4.17 4.82
CA GLY A 120 13.59 3.02 5.33
C GLY A 120 13.70 3.00 6.85
N ALA A 121 13.92 4.16 7.48
CA ALA A 121 13.95 4.30 8.94
C ALA A 121 12.58 3.99 9.57
N ILE A 122 11.49 4.52 9.00
CA ILE A 122 10.12 4.25 9.47
C ILE A 122 9.83 2.74 9.40
N MET A 123 10.21 2.07 8.31
CA MET A 123 10.02 0.63 8.16
C MET A 123 10.76 -0.18 9.22
N ILE A 124 12.00 0.20 9.56
CA ILE A 124 12.77 -0.44 10.64
C ILE A 124 12.08 -0.21 11.97
N VAL A 125 11.63 1.01 12.27
CA VAL A 125 10.92 1.34 13.51
C VAL A 125 9.65 0.50 13.65
N ILE A 126 8.84 0.42 12.60
CA ILE A 126 7.62 -0.40 12.58
C ILE A 126 7.97 -1.87 12.82
N ALA A 127 8.98 -2.41 12.14
CA ALA A 127 9.38 -3.80 12.29
C ALA A 127 9.87 -4.12 13.71
N MET A 128 10.67 -3.22 14.31
CA MET A 128 11.12 -3.35 15.70
C MET A 128 9.96 -3.29 16.68
N GLY A 129 8.98 -2.41 16.45
CA GLY A 129 7.75 -2.32 17.26
C GLY A 129 6.92 -3.60 17.19
N LEU A 130 6.73 -4.16 15.98
CA LEU A 130 6.01 -5.43 15.79
C LEU A 130 6.71 -6.61 16.47
N LEU A 131 8.04 -6.66 16.44
CA LEU A 131 8.82 -7.68 17.15
C LEU A 131 8.74 -7.51 18.66
N ALA A 132 8.80 -6.27 19.15
CA ALA A 132 8.67 -5.98 20.58
C ALA A 132 7.31 -6.43 21.11
N GLU A 133 6.20 -6.08 20.43
CA GLU A 133 4.87 -6.56 20.83
C GLU A 133 4.79 -8.08 20.90
N GLN A 134 5.40 -8.81 19.95
CA GLN A 134 5.38 -10.28 19.96
C GLN A 134 6.21 -10.91 21.08
N VAL A 135 7.14 -10.16 21.68
CA VAL A 135 7.96 -10.63 22.82
C VAL A 135 7.29 -10.29 24.16
N PHE A 136 6.51 -9.21 24.21
CA PHE A 136 5.84 -8.74 25.43
C PHE A 136 4.36 -9.18 25.55
N ALA A 137 3.78 -9.76 24.49
CA ALA A 137 2.43 -10.35 24.48
C ALA A 137 2.46 -11.86 24.73
#